data_AF-A0A0F9RYT9-F1
#
_entry.id   AF-A0A0F9RYT9-F1
#
_cell.length_a   1.000
_cell.length_b   1.000
_cell.length_c   1.000
_cell.angle_alpha   90.00
_cell.angle_beta   90.00
_cell.angle_gamma   90.00
#
_symmetry.space_group_name_H-M   'P 1'
#
loop_
_entity.id
_entity.type
_entity.pdbx_description
1 polymer ?
#
loop_
_entity_poly.entity_id
_entity_poly.type
_entity_poly.pdbx_seq_one_letter_code
_entity_poly.pdbx_strand_id
1 'polypeptide(L)'
;MKKLTLAATILASLSLAACSSNQGLERIDSDFASLDNDSDGYISKVEADDDSIWGHFSNIDTNMDNEISRKEFNTYMKLNNGKVATDSEVSESAFKAEIAKFDKIESSFASLDNDSNGYISVVEGNDDDISNHFGYMDKNQDKRISKSEFMGYIKKYGNAVAEDDALEAIKHS
;
A
#
# COMPACT_ATOMS: atom_id res chain seq x y z
N MET A 1 -23.78 67.23 3.17
CA MET A 1 -22.62 66.44 3.68
C MET A 1 -23.02 65.81 5.00
N LYS A 2 -23.45 64.54 5.00
CA LYS A 2 -23.88 63.84 6.23
C LYS A 2 -22.72 62.95 6.69
N LYS A 3 -22.12 63.32 7.82
CA LYS A 3 -21.20 62.47 8.57
C LYS A 3 -22.04 61.49 9.38
N LEU A 4 -21.76 60.18 9.30
CA LEU A 4 -22.26 59.17 10.23
C LEU A 4 -21.15 58.14 10.48
N THR A 5 -20.48 58.33 11.62
CA THR A 5 -20.13 57.34 12.65
C THR A 5 -20.41 55.87 12.34
N LEU A 6 -19.44 54.96 12.57
CA LEU A 6 -19.43 54.03 13.71
C LEU A 6 -18.26 53.04 13.61
N ALA A 7 -17.33 53.13 14.56
CA ALA A 7 -16.37 52.06 14.85
C ALA A 7 -17.13 50.91 15.52
N ALA A 8 -17.01 49.71 14.96
CA ALA A 8 -17.42 48.47 15.61
C ALA A 8 -16.21 47.53 15.66
N THR A 9 -15.49 47.62 16.77
CA THR A 9 -14.65 46.53 17.27
C THR A 9 -15.54 45.31 17.51
N ILE A 10 -15.41 44.30 16.67
CA ILE A 10 -15.89 42.95 17.02
C ILE A 10 -14.65 42.10 17.25
N LEU A 11 -14.18 42.14 18.50
CA LEU A 11 -13.45 41.05 19.12
C LEU A 11 -14.41 39.84 19.14
N ALA A 12 -14.40 39.05 18.08
CA ALA A 12 -14.89 37.68 18.14
C ALA A 12 -13.66 36.79 18.34
N SER A 13 -13.16 36.75 19.58
CA SER A 13 -12.44 35.56 20.04
C SER A 13 -13.48 34.44 20.09
N LEU A 14 -13.67 33.78 18.94
CA LEU A 14 -14.49 32.58 18.89
C LEU A 14 -13.66 31.49 19.56
N SER A 15 -13.88 31.35 20.86
CA SER A 15 -13.50 30.19 21.63
C SER A 15 -14.14 28.98 20.95
N LEU A 16 -13.39 28.31 20.08
CA LEU A 16 -13.70 26.95 19.68
C LEU A 16 -13.43 26.10 20.92
N ALA A 17 -14.44 26.02 21.78
CA ALA A 17 -14.59 24.92 22.68
C ALA A 17 -14.45 23.66 21.82
N ALA A 18 -13.33 22.97 22.01
CA ALA A 18 -13.15 21.59 21.60
C ALA A 18 -14.23 20.78 22.33
N CYS A 19 -15.43 20.74 21.75
CA CYS A 19 -16.37 19.69 22.06
C CYS A 19 -15.79 18.42 21.45
N SER A 20 -14.93 17.76 22.21
CA SER A 20 -14.65 16.33 22.07
C SER A 20 -15.97 15.58 22.24
N SER A 21 -16.75 15.47 21.17
CA SER A 21 -17.68 14.39 21.03
C SER A 21 -16.85 13.12 20.79
N ASN A 22 -16.55 12.41 21.88
CA ASN A 22 -16.27 10.97 21.87
C ASN A 22 -17.55 10.23 21.42
N GLN A 23 -17.96 10.47 20.19
CA GLN A 23 -18.73 9.52 19.39
C GLN A 23 -17.67 8.94 18.47
N GLY A 24 -17.49 7.62 18.45
CA GLY A 24 -16.58 7.02 17.48
C GLY A 24 -17.04 7.44 16.11
N LEU A 25 -16.33 8.39 15.50
CA LEU A 25 -16.66 8.92 14.19
C LEU A 25 -16.80 7.72 13.24
N GLU A 26 -17.90 7.69 12.51
CA GLU A 26 -18.20 6.59 11.59
C GLU A 26 -17.04 6.40 10.63
N ARG A 27 -16.72 5.14 10.32
CA ARG A 27 -15.61 4.88 9.40
C ARG A 27 -15.93 5.49 8.05
N ILE A 28 -14.95 6.17 7.47
CA ILE A 28 -15.04 6.63 6.09
C ILE A 28 -15.06 5.39 5.20
N ASP A 29 -16.19 5.20 4.51
CA ASP A 29 -16.47 4.12 3.57
C ASP A 29 -16.47 4.58 2.11
N SER A 30 -16.51 5.89 1.87
CA SER A 30 -16.44 6.52 0.56
C SER A 30 -15.01 6.63 0.04
N ASP A 31 -14.83 6.37 -1.26
CA ASP A 31 -13.56 6.53 -1.97
C ASP A 31 -13.35 8.00 -2.37
N PHE A 32 -12.09 8.42 -2.50
CA PHE A 32 -11.78 9.80 -2.92
C PHE A 32 -12.51 10.18 -4.23
N ALA A 33 -12.54 9.26 -5.20
CA ALA A 33 -13.16 9.51 -6.50
C ALA A 33 -14.69 9.54 -6.49
N SER A 34 -15.35 8.99 -5.46
CA SER A 34 -16.80 9.13 -5.31
C SER A 34 -17.20 10.45 -4.64
N LEU A 35 -16.27 11.08 -3.93
CA LEU A 35 -16.47 12.35 -3.24
C LEU A 35 -16.16 13.55 -4.15
N ASP A 36 -15.09 13.45 -4.94
CA ASP A 36 -14.63 14.45 -5.94
C ASP A 36 -15.57 14.47 -7.17
N ASN A 37 -16.74 15.09 -7.00
CA ASN A 37 -17.85 15.06 -7.96
C ASN A 37 -17.60 16.00 -9.15
N ASP A 38 -16.85 17.08 -8.95
CA ASP A 38 -16.47 17.99 -10.02
C ASP A 38 -15.13 17.63 -10.68
N SER A 39 -14.43 16.62 -10.15
CA SER A 39 -13.17 16.08 -10.68
C SER A 39 -12.03 17.12 -10.71
N ASP A 40 -12.03 18.06 -9.78
CA ASP A 40 -10.97 19.06 -9.63
C ASP A 40 -9.73 18.53 -8.89
N GLY A 41 -9.85 17.34 -8.28
CA GLY A 41 -8.78 16.66 -7.56
C GLY A 41 -8.71 16.97 -6.06
N TYR A 42 -9.73 17.64 -5.53
CA TYR A 42 -9.93 17.98 -4.12
C TYR A 42 -11.33 17.52 -3.66
N ILE A 43 -11.53 17.45 -2.35
CA ILE A 43 -12.86 17.26 -1.78
C ILE A 43 -13.20 18.52 -1.00
N SER A 44 -14.14 19.27 -1.53
CA SER A 44 -14.67 20.47 -0.89
C SER A 44 -15.60 20.13 0.28
N LYS A 45 -15.91 21.13 1.11
CA LYS A 45 -16.93 20.97 2.16
C LYS A 45 -18.31 20.61 1.61
N VAL A 46 -18.64 21.07 0.41
CA VAL A 46 -19.94 20.80 -0.22
C VAL A 46 -20.02 19.33 -0.65
N GLU A 47 -18.92 18.79 -1.17
CA GLU A 47 -18.81 17.38 -1.55
C GLU A 47 -18.73 16.45 -0.33
N ALA A 48 -18.20 16.93 0.78
CA ALA A 48 -18.12 16.18 2.01
C ALA A 48 -19.42 16.14 2.83
N ASP A 49 -20.33 17.12 2.67
CA ASP A 49 -21.43 17.42 3.60
C ASP A 49 -22.43 16.27 3.81
N ASP A 50 -22.66 15.42 2.79
CA ASP A 50 -23.60 14.28 2.84
C ASP A 50 -22.90 12.93 3.01
N ASP A 51 -21.60 12.94 3.32
CA ASP A 51 -20.76 11.75 3.43
C ASP A 51 -20.16 11.58 4.83
N SER A 52 -19.80 10.34 5.17
CA SER A 52 -19.17 9.98 6.44
C SER A 52 -17.86 10.76 6.70
N ILE A 53 -17.23 11.26 5.64
CA ILE A 53 -16.02 12.11 5.68
C ILE A 53 -16.25 13.46 6.35
N TRP A 54 -17.47 14.01 6.37
CA TRP A 54 -17.76 15.32 6.98
C TRP A 54 -17.29 15.40 8.43
N GLY A 55 -17.58 14.36 9.22
CA GLY A 55 -17.19 14.28 10.63
C GLY A 55 -15.68 14.24 10.85
N HIS A 56 -14.92 13.94 9.81
CA HIS A 56 -13.46 13.86 9.82
C HIS A 56 -12.78 15.03 9.12
N PHE A 57 -13.53 15.92 8.50
CA PHE A 57 -13.00 16.94 7.60
C PHE A 57 -11.84 17.72 8.23
N SER A 58 -12.06 18.29 9.42
CA SER A 58 -11.06 19.06 10.16
C SER A 58 -9.83 18.24 10.60
N ASN A 59 -9.94 16.91 10.67
CA ASN A 59 -8.81 16.04 10.99
C ASN A 59 -8.01 15.62 9.75
N ILE A 60 -8.65 15.67 8.57
CA ILE A 60 -8.04 15.34 7.29
C ILE A 60 -7.37 16.58 6.69
N ASP A 61 -8.07 17.72 6.70
CA ASP A 61 -7.60 19.05 6.25
C ASP A 61 -6.52 19.57 7.22
N THR A 62 -5.28 19.13 7.03
CA THR A 62 -4.16 19.42 7.92
C THR A 62 -3.54 20.78 7.67
N ASN A 63 -3.65 21.28 6.44
CA ASN A 63 -3.16 22.60 6.05
C ASN A 63 -4.20 23.71 6.26
N MET A 64 -5.44 23.36 6.62
CA MET A 64 -6.56 24.25 6.94
C MET A 64 -6.96 25.14 5.76
N ASP A 65 -6.84 24.66 4.53
CA ASP A 65 -7.25 25.40 3.34
C ASP A 65 -8.74 25.25 3.00
N ASN A 66 -9.48 24.43 3.76
CA ASN A 66 -10.89 24.08 3.58
C ASN A 66 -11.16 23.11 2.42
N GLU A 67 -10.12 22.45 1.90
CA GLU A 67 -10.20 21.45 0.84
C GLU A 67 -9.39 20.22 1.27
N ILE A 68 -9.88 19.02 1.00
CA ILE A 68 -9.12 17.80 1.27
C ILE A 68 -8.37 17.40 0.02
N SER A 69 -7.05 17.51 0.05
CA SER A 69 -6.24 16.96 -1.03
C SER A 69 -6.19 15.44 -1.00
N ARG A 70 -5.91 14.81 -2.15
CA ARG A 70 -5.67 13.36 -2.23
C ARG A 70 -4.59 12.88 -1.24
N LYS A 71 -3.58 13.70 -0.98
CA LYS A 71 -2.49 13.36 -0.06
C LYS A 71 -2.99 13.31 1.39
N GLU A 72 -3.79 14.28 1.78
CA GLU A 72 -4.38 14.37 3.12
C GLU A 72 -5.37 13.25 3.37
N PHE A 73 -6.28 13.01 2.42
CA PHE A 73 -7.20 11.87 2.47
C PHE A 73 -6.45 10.55 2.68
N ASN A 74 -5.44 10.27 1.84
CA ASN A 74 -4.64 9.05 1.94
C ASN A 74 -3.88 8.93 3.26
N THR A 75 -3.37 10.05 3.79
CA THR A 75 -2.65 10.07 5.06
C THR A 75 -3.60 9.76 6.22
N TYR A 76 -4.78 10.39 6.22
CA TYR A 76 -5.80 10.17 7.23
C TYR A 76 -6.35 8.75 7.20
N MET A 77 -6.65 8.21 6.00
CA MET A 77 -7.05 6.81 5.81
C MET A 77 -5.99 5.85 6.38
N LYS A 78 -4.69 6.07 6.10
CA LYS A 78 -3.62 5.22 6.65
C LYS A 78 -3.53 5.24 8.17
N LEU A 79 -3.81 6.38 8.79
CA LEU A 79 -3.71 6.56 10.25
C LEU A 79 -4.95 6.06 10.99
N ASN A 80 -6.14 6.17 10.38
CA ASN A 80 -7.43 5.91 11.04
C ASN A 80 -8.16 4.66 10.54
N ASN A 81 -7.76 4.10 9.40
CA ASN A 81 -8.16 2.75 9.04
C ASN A 81 -7.37 1.81 9.94
N GLY A 82 -7.98 1.37 11.05
CA GLY A 82 -7.55 0.15 11.72
C GLY A 82 -7.36 -0.93 10.65
N LYS A 83 -6.09 -1.20 10.30
CA LYS A 83 -5.59 -2.06 9.23
C LYS A 83 -6.64 -2.55 8.24
N VAL A 84 -7.13 -1.67 7.37
CA VAL A 84 -7.58 -2.17 6.06
C VAL A 84 -6.31 -2.21 5.24
N ALA A 85 -5.75 -3.41 5.11
CA ALA A 85 -4.61 -3.63 4.22
C ALA A 85 -4.96 -2.97 2.89
N THR A 86 -4.08 -2.10 2.40
CA THR A 86 -4.25 -1.50 1.08
C THR A 86 -4.42 -2.61 0.05
N ASP A 87 -5.08 -2.36 -1.08
CA ASP A 87 -5.22 -3.37 -2.15
C ASP A 87 -3.88 -4.01 -2.52
N SER A 88 -2.77 -3.26 -2.42
CA SER A 88 -1.42 -3.76 -2.61
C SER A 88 -0.97 -4.74 -1.53
N GLU A 89 -1.26 -4.49 -0.24
CA GLU A 89 -0.93 -5.38 0.88
C GLU A 89 -1.82 -6.63 0.91
N VAL A 90 -3.11 -6.48 0.56
CA VAL A 90 -4.03 -7.61 0.37
C VAL A 90 -3.55 -8.45 -0.79
N SER A 91 -3.18 -7.82 -1.92
CA SER A 91 -2.65 -8.52 -3.09
C SER A 91 -1.34 -9.23 -2.78
N GLU A 92 -0.42 -8.60 -2.05
CA GLU A 92 0.86 -9.22 -1.69
C GLU A 92 0.67 -10.36 -0.67
N SER A 93 -0.26 -10.23 0.27
CA SER A 93 -0.57 -11.28 1.25
C SER A 93 -1.30 -12.47 0.62
N ALA A 94 -2.27 -12.21 -0.26
CA ALA A 94 -2.95 -13.23 -1.04
C ALA A 94 -1.98 -13.94 -2.00
N PHE A 95 -1.12 -13.18 -2.66
CA PHE A 95 -0.05 -13.72 -3.50
C PHE A 95 0.93 -14.58 -2.68
N LYS A 96 1.34 -14.11 -1.51
CA LYS A 96 2.20 -14.87 -0.60
C LYS A 96 1.53 -16.17 -0.12
N ALA A 97 0.23 -16.13 0.14
CA ALA A 97 -0.54 -17.31 0.50
C ALA A 97 -0.66 -18.30 -0.67
N GLU A 98 -0.71 -17.83 -1.91
CA GLU A 98 -0.74 -18.68 -3.10
C GLU A 98 0.60 -19.38 -3.31
N ILE A 99 1.71 -18.64 -3.30
CA ILE A 99 3.05 -19.22 -3.50
C ILE A 99 3.46 -20.15 -2.35
N ALA A 100 2.94 -19.94 -1.13
CA ALA A 100 3.23 -20.80 0.01
C ALA A 100 2.50 -22.15 -0.04
N LYS A 101 1.61 -22.36 -1.02
CA LYS A 101 0.99 -23.68 -1.29
C LYS A 101 1.89 -24.59 -2.11
N PHE A 102 2.88 -24.02 -2.80
CA PHE A 102 3.84 -24.82 -3.57
C PHE A 102 4.86 -25.45 -2.64
N ASP A 103 5.44 -26.55 -3.10
CA ASP A 103 6.59 -27.17 -2.45
C ASP A 103 7.72 -26.14 -2.37
N LYS A 104 8.39 -26.08 -1.22
CA LYS A 104 9.47 -25.12 -1.01
C LYS A 104 10.66 -25.48 -1.88
N ILE A 105 11.36 -24.46 -2.31
CA ILE A 105 12.66 -24.58 -2.97
C ILE A 105 13.70 -24.97 -1.91
N GLU A 106 14.19 -26.19 -1.97
CA GLU A 106 15.29 -26.73 -1.17
C GLU A 106 16.62 -26.55 -1.93
N SER A 107 16.58 -26.68 -3.25
CA SER A 107 17.75 -26.72 -4.12
C SER A 107 18.47 -25.37 -4.26
N SER A 108 19.80 -25.40 -4.21
CA SER A 108 20.63 -24.22 -4.46
C SER A 108 20.62 -23.80 -5.94
N PHE A 109 20.91 -22.53 -6.22
CA PHE A 109 21.09 -22.07 -7.61
C PHE A 109 22.12 -22.92 -8.38
N ALA A 110 23.23 -23.28 -7.71
CA ALA A 110 24.33 -24.01 -8.35
C ALA A 110 24.00 -25.49 -8.63
N SER A 111 23.08 -26.10 -7.88
CA SER A 111 22.62 -27.47 -8.15
C SER A 111 21.59 -27.51 -9.28
N LEU A 112 20.84 -26.43 -9.48
CA LEU A 112 19.88 -26.30 -10.58
C LEU A 112 20.55 -25.91 -11.90
N ASP A 113 21.61 -25.10 -11.86
CA ASP A 113 22.43 -24.70 -13.04
C ASP A 113 23.38 -25.82 -13.47
N ASN A 114 22.81 -26.90 -14.02
CA ASN A 114 23.52 -28.14 -14.36
C ASN A 114 24.57 -27.96 -15.45
N ASP A 115 24.33 -27.07 -16.42
CA ASP A 115 25.31 -26.76 -17.46
C ASP A 115 26.29 -25.64 -17.08
N SER A 116 26.11 -25.04 -15.89
CA SER A 116 26.94 -23.97 -15.33
C SER A 116 27.01 -22.72 -16.23
N ASN A 117 25.95 -22.43 -16.97
CA ASN A 117 25.88 -21.27 -17.85
C ASN A 117 25.49 -19.97 -17.11
N GLY A 118 25.17 -20.06 -15.82
CA GLY A 118 24.77 -18.93 -14.98
C GLY A 118 23.26 -18.64 -14.98
N TYR A 119 22.46 -19.54 -15.55
CA TYR A 119 21.01 -19.45 -15.64
C TYR A 119 20.37 -20.82 -15.43
N ILE A 120 19.22 -20.84 -14.74
CA ILE A 120 18.38 -22.04 -14.69
C ILE A 120 17.37 -21.93 -15.84
N SER A 121 17.48 -22.82 -16.81
CA SER A 121 16.51 -22.93 -17.90
C SER A 121 15.21 -23.60 -17.44
N VAL A 122 14.16 -23.51 -18.24
CA VAL A 122 12.90 -24.27 -18.00
C VAL A 122 13.17 -25.77 -17.88
N VAL A 123 14.11 -26.31 -18.66
CA VAL A 123 14.40 -27.76 -18.64
C VAL A 123 15.07 -28.14 -17.33
N GLU A 124 16.04 -27.36 -16.88
CA GLU A 124 16.74 -27.57 -15.61
C GLU A 124 15.82 -27.38 -14.41
N GLY A 125 14.91 -26.41 -14.45
CA GLY A 125 13.98 -26.16 -13.34
C GLY A 125 12.77 -27.08 -13.28
N ASN A 126 12.47 -27.86 -14.33
CA ASN A 126 11.22 -28.64 -14.43
C ASN A 126 11.28 -30.02 -13.73
N ASP A 127 12.46 -30.48 -13.31
CA ASP A 127 12.63 -31.75 -12.57
C ASP A 127 12.74 -31.51 -11.05
N ASP A 128 12.67 -30.25 -10.62
CA ASP A 128 12.95 -29.84 -9.25
C ASP A 128 11.82 -28.99 -8.64
N ASP A 129 11.94 -28.78 -7.34
CA ASP A 129 11.11 -27.94 -6.47
C ASP A 129 10.82 -26.52 -7.00
N ILE A 130 11.68 -25.99 -7.87
CA ILE A 130 11.55 -24.65 -8.46
C ILE A 130 10.49 -24.55 -9.56
N SER A 131 10.01 -25.67 -10.12
CA SER A 131 9.08 -25.70 -11.27
C SER A 131 7.87 -24.77 -11.11
N ASN A 132 7.22 -24.82 -9.94
CA ASN A 132 6.03 -24.02 -9.64
C ASN A 132 6.35 -22.54 -9.35
N HIS A 133 7.62 -22.22 -9.08
CA HIS A 133 8.09 -20.88 -8.76
C HIS A 133 8.67 -20.15 -9.99
N PHE A 134 9.03 -20.89 -11.04
CA PHE A 134 9.72 -20.38 -12.23
C PHE A 134 9.06 -19.12 -12.80
N GLY A 135 7.75 -19.19 -13.10
CA GLY A 135 7.02 -18.07 -13.70
C GLY A 135 6.91 -16.82 -12.81
N TYR A 136 7.05 -16.97 -11.49
CA TYR A 136 7.03 -15.84 -10.55
C TYR A 136 8.40 -15.18 -10.39
N MET A 137 9.45 -15.95 -10.67
CA MET A 137 10.85 -15.57 -10.51
C MET A 137 11.41 -14.91 -11.78
N ASP A 138 11.02 -15.40 -12.97
CA ASP A 138 11.36 -14.84 -14.28
C ASP A 138 10.69 -13.47 -14.48
N LYS A 139 11.38 -12.39 -14.10
CA LYS A 139 10.81 -11.02 -14.13
C LYS A 139 10.90 -10.39 -15.50
N ASN A 140 11.96 -10.71 -16.24
CA ASN A 140 12.20 -10.18 -17.57
C ASN A 140 11.53 -11.02 -18.68
N GLN A 141 10.92 -12.16 -18.32
CA GLN A 141 10.21 -13.10 -19.17
C GLN A 141 11.09 -13.72 -20.26
N ASP A 142 12.38 -13.91 -19.97
CA ASP A 142 13.35 -14.49 -20.91
C ASP A 142 13.36 -16.03 -20.89
N LYS A 143 12.51 -16.64 -20.07
CA LYS A 143 12.36 -18.09 -19.86
C LYS A 143 13.61 -18.74 -19.25
N ARG A 144 14.39 -17.96 -18.52
CA ARG A 144 15.53 -18.40 -17.74
C ARG A 144 15.50 -17.66 -16.42
N ILE A 145 16.09 -18.26 -15.40
CA ILE A 145 16.26 -17.62 -14.11
C ILE A 145 17.71 -17.27 -13.94
N SER A 146 18.02 -15.98 -13.88
CA SER A 146 19.33 -15.52 -13.45
C SER A 146 19.53 -15.70 -11.94
N LYS A 147 20.80 -15.77 -11.51
CA LYS A 147 21.13 -15.79 -10.07
C LYS A 147 20.49 -14.62 -9.30
N SER A 148 20.39 -13.44 -9.92
CA SER A 148 19.78 -12.28 -9.28
C SER A 148 18.27 -12.45 -9.08
N GLU A 149 17.57 -13.05 -10.03
CA GLU A 149 16.13 -13.32 -9.92
C GLU A 149 15.86 -14.37 -8.86
N PHE A 150 16.65 -15.44 -8.83
CA PHE A 150 16.59 -16.46 -7.79
C PHE A 150 16.78 -15.88 -6.40
N MET A 151 17.89 -15.17 -6.17
CA MET A 151 18.18 -14.56 -4.86
C MET A 151 17.15 -13.49 -4.50
N GLY A 152 16.69 -12.69 -5.47
CA GLY A 152 15.67 -11.67 -5.26
C GLY A 152 14.34 -12.26 -4.79
N TYR A 153 13.91 -13.36 -5.41
CA TYR A 153 12.67 -14.06 -5.06
C TYR A 153 12.76 -14.66 -3.65
N ILE A 154 13.84 -15.40 -3.35
CA ILE A 154 14.05 -15.99 -2.03
C ILE A 154 14.21 -14.91 -0.96
N LYS A 155 14.92 -13.81 -1.23
CA LYS A 155 15.05 -12.70 -0.28
C LYS A 155 13.72 -12.02 0.00
N LYS A 156 12.84 -11.93 -1.01
CA LYS A 156 11.53 -11.28 -0.87
C LYS A 156 10.55 -12.13 -0.06
N TYR A 157 10.48 -13.43 -0.31
CA TYR A 157 9.46 -14.30 0.28
C TYR A 157 9.98 -15.21 1.41
N GLY A 158 11.30 -15.43 1.46
CA GLY A 158 12.02 -16.14 2.51
C GLY A 158 11.48 -17.55 2.73
N ASN A 159 11.32 -17.89 4.01
CA ASN A 159 10.83 -19.21 4.47
C ASN A 159 9.45 -19.60 3.93
N ALA A 160 8.72 -18.68 3.29
CA ALA A 160 7.44 -19.00 2.66
C ALA A 160 7.58 -19.76 1.34
N VAL A 161 8.76 -19.69 0.69
CA VAL A 161 8.99 -20.31 -0.63
C VAL A 161 10.29 -21.10 -0.70
N ALA A 162 11.18 -20.97 0.29
CA ALA A 162 12.49 -21.61 0.27
C ALA A 162 12.86 -22.13 1.65
N GLU A 163 13.63 -23.22 1.67
CA GLU A 163 14.31 -23.75 2.85
C GLU A 163 15.70 -24.26 2.49
N ASP A 164 16.37 -24.88 3.47
CA ASP A 164 17.67 -25.55 3.31
C ASP A 164 18.70 -24.74 2.50
N ASP A 165 19.30 -25.34 1.47
CA ASP A 165 20.41 -24.76 0.71
C ASP A 165 19.99 -23.49 -0.03
N ALA A 166 18.76 -23.45 -0.55
CA ALA A 166 18.19 -22.28 -1.20
C ALA A 166 18.13 -21.07 -0.25
N LEU A 167 17.80 -21.30 1.02
CA LEU A 167 17.77 -20.27 2.06
C LEU A 167 19.16 -19.94 2.63
N GLU A 168 20.14 -20.85 2.56
CA GLU A 168 21.54 -20.53 2.91
C GLU A 168 22.17 -19.57 1.91
N ALA A 169 21.79 -19.66 0.64
CA ALA A 169 22.32 -18.80 -0.41
C ALA A 169 22.07 -17.29 -0.15
N ILE A 170 21.01 -16.93 0.58
CA ILE A 170 20.74 -15.53 1.00
C ILE A 170 21.49 -15.10 2.26
N LYS A 171 21.95 -16.04 3.11
CA LYS A 171 22.70 -15.71 4.34
C LYS A 171 24.14 -15.30 4.04
N HIS A 172 24.67 -15.73 2.90
CA HIS A 172 26.06 -15.51 2.47
C HIS A 172 26.19 -14.59 1.23
N SER A 173 25.08 -13.97 0.79
CA SER A 173 25.02 -13.04 -0.36
C SER A 173 25.37 -11.61 0.00
#